data_AF-A0A2E1PHL5-F1
#
_entry.id   AF-A0A2E1PHL5-F1
#
_cell.length_a   1.000
_cell.length_b   1.000
_cell.length_c   1.000
_cell.angle_alpha   90.00
_cell.angle_beta   90.00
_cell.angle_gamma   90.00
#
_symmetry.space_group_name_H-M   'P 1'
#
loop_
_entity.id
_entity.type
_entity.pdbx_description
1 polymer ?
#
loop_
_entity_poly.entity_id
_entity_poly.type
_entity_poly.pdbx_seq_one_letter_code
_entity_poly.pdbx_strand_id
1 'polypeptide(L)'
;MNKFQKILNRERKRKYRLRNPNLLTKYAMILANNSKSISIKPTDITFFCIFTLLGAYYNEIVLSLVQNFSLILFKPLLFIETFFYPIAISFGLITLYAMFREYEFNLFSTDRSEKK
;
A
#
# COMPACT_ATOMS: atom_id res chain seq x y z
N MET A 1 -24.73 26.39 25.63
CA MET A 1 -23.42 26.66 25.00
C MET A 1 -22.43 25.59 25.44
N ASN A 2 -22.11 24.68 24.52
CA ASN A 2 -21.76 23.29 24.82
C ASN A 2 -20.52 23.13 25.70
N LYS A 3 -20.58 22.24 26.69
CA LYS A 3 -19.39 21.68 27.39
C LYS A 3 -18.28 21.36 26.38
N PHE A 4 -18.66 20.86 25.20
CA PHE A 4 -17.80 20.61 24.06
C PHE A 4 -17.02 21.83 23.54
N GLN A 5 -17.64 23.00 23.38
CA GLN A 5 -16.96 24.21 22.92
C GLN A 5 -15.99 24.76 23.97
N LYS A 6 -16.32 24.64 25.27
CA LYS A 6 -15.39 24.98 26.36
C LYS A 6 -14.17 24.04 26.40
N ILE A 7 -14.36 22.75 26.09
CA ILE A 7 -13.28 21.76 26.02
C ILE A 7 -12.39 22.00 24.79
N LEU A 8 -12.97 22.22 23.61
CA LEU A 8 -12.27 22.56 22.37
C LEU A 8 -11.40 23.81 22.49
N ASN A 9 -11.93 24.89 23.09
CA ASN A 9 -11.16 26.12 23.28
C ASN A 9 -10.07 25.99 24.34
N ARG A 10 -10.17 25.02 25.25
CA ARG A 10 -9.12 24.66 26.21
C ARG A 10 -7.99 23.86 25.54
N GLU A 11 -8.33 22.95 24.63
CA GLU A 11 -7.36 22.15 23.87
C GLU A 11 -6.59 22.98 22.84
N ARG A 12 -7.26 23.89 22.15
CA ARG A 12 -6.64 24.76 21.13
C ARG A 12 -5.52 25.66 21.68
N LYS A 13 -5.56 26.00 22.99
CA LYS A 13 -4.51 26.79 23.67
C LYS A 13 -3.31 25.93 24.12
N ARG A 14 -3.41 24.60 24.14
CA ARG A 14 -2.31 23.71 24.51
C ARG A 14 -1.58 23.30 23.23
N LYS A 15 -0.46 23.97 22.96
CA LYS A 15 0.47 23.69 21.85
C LYS A 15 0.66 22.17 21.67
N TYR A 16 0.23 21.65 20.52
CA TYR A 16 0.27 20.23 20.17
C TYR A 16 1.71 19.70 20.22
N ARG A 17 2.03 18.99 21.31
CA ARG A 17 3.03 17.93 21.33
C ARG A 17 2.26 16.63 21.46
N LEU A 18 2.29 15.79 20.42
CA LEU A 18 1.62 14.49 20.31
C LEU A 18 1.84 13.65 21.59
N ARG A 19 0.81 13.46 22.41
CA ARG A 19 0.93 12.86 23.75
C ARG A 19 -0.29 12.03 24.15
N ASN A 20 -0.85 11.22 23.25
CA ASN A 20 -1.96 10.32 23.61
C ASN A 20 -1.79 8.91 23.03
N PRO A 21 -1.17 7.97 23.77
CA PRO A 21 -0.94 6.60 23.31
C PRO A 21 -2.27 5.89 22.98
N ASN A 22 -3.38 6.22 23.65
CA ASN A 22 -4.70 5.64 23.39
C ASN A 22 -5.26 5.93 21.99
N LEU A 23 -4.84 7.02 21.34
CA LEU A 23 -5.21 7.27 19.95
C LEU A 23 -4.44 6.33 19.01
N LEU A 24 -3.13 6.16 19.24
CA LEU A 24 -2.31 5.21 18.49
C LEU A 24 -2.79 3.77 18.68
N THR A 25 -3.13 3.37 19.91
CA THR A 25 -3.68 2.04 20.20
C THR A 25 -5.04 1.84 19.55
N LYS A 26 -5.91 2.86 19.53
CA LYS A 26 -7.18 2.81 18.79
C LYS A 26 -6.95 2.64 17.29
N TYR A 27 -5.99 3.35 16.69
CA TYR A 27 -5.64 3.17 15.28
C TYR A 27 -5.10 1.76 15.00
N ALA A 28 -4.20 1.25 15.85
CA ALA A 28 -3.66 -0.11 15.73
C ALA A 28 -4.74 -1.19 15.91
N MET A 29 -5.67 -1.03 16.85
CA MET A 29 -6.82 -1.92 17.02
C MET A 29 -7.78 -1.87 15.83
N ILE A 30 -8.04 -0.68 15.27
CA ILE A 30 -8.86 -0.53 14.06
C ILE A 30 -8.16 -1.20 12.87
N LEU A 31 -6.85 -1.05 12.72
CA LEU A 31 -6.05 -1.75 11.73
C LEU A 31 -6.08 -3.27 11.94
N ALA A 32 -5.97 -3.76 13.18
CA ALA A 32 -6.00 -5.18 13.51
C ALA A 32 -7.40 -5.82 13.37
N ASN A 33 -8.46 -5.08 13.71
CA ASN A 33 -9.84 -5.56 13.54
C ASN A 33 -10.32 -5.47 12.08
N ASN A 34 -9.84 -4.49 11.31
CA ASN A 34 -10.13 -4.39 9.86
C ASN A 34 -9.16 -5.20 9.01
N SER A 35 -8.02 -5.64 9.55
CA SER A 35 -7.24 -6.70 8.94
C SER A 35 -8.01 -8.00 9.13
N LYS A 36 -8.97 -8.26 8.23
CA LYS A 36 -9.22 -9.64 7.80
C LYS A 36 -7.83 -10.24 7.63
N SER A 37 -7.50 -11.25 8.44
CA SER A 37 -6.17 -11.88 8.42
C SER A 37 -5.74 -11.99 6.97
N ILE A 38 -4.73 -11.23 6.56
CA ILE A 38 -4.24 -11.24 5.19
C ILE A 38 -3.59 -12.61 5.04
N SER A 39 -4.40 -13.60 4.67
CA SER A 39 -3.91 -14.95 4.44
C SER A 39 -3.09 -14.88 3.17
N ILE A 40 -1.81 -15.23 3.27
CA ILE A 40 -0.95 -15.38 2.10
C ILE A 40 -1.56 -16.52 1.26
N LYS A 41 -1.96 -16.20 0.03
CA LYS A 41 -2.51 -17.13 -0.94
C LYS A 41 -1.42 -17.61 -1.91
N PRO A 42 -1.63 -18.73 -2.63
CA PRO A 42 -0.71 -19.17 -3.69
C PRO A 42 -0.44 -18.10 -4.76
N THR A 43 -1.40 -17.23 -5.07
CA THR A 43 -1.21 -16.07 -5.97
C THR A 43 -0.16 -15.09 -5.46
N ASP A 44 -0.11 -14.86 -4.14
CA ASP A 44 0.87 -13.96 -3.52
C ASP A 44 2.29 -14.50 -3.68
N ILE A 45 2.46 -15.80 -3.46
CA ILE A 45 3.75 -16.49 -3.59
C ILE A 45 4.20 -16.49 -5.05
N THR A 46 3.29 -16.83 -5.97
CA THR A 46 3.57 -16.87 -7.40
C THR A 46 3.95 -15.48 -7.93
N PHE A 47 3.19 -14.45 -7.54
CA PHE A 47 3.50 -13.06 -7.91
C PHE A 47 4.85 -12.62 -7.36
N PHE A 48 5.14 -12.91 -6.09
CA PHE A 48 6.43 -12.59 -5.48
C PHE A 48 7.60 -13.25 -6.24
N CYS A 49 7.47 -14.54 -6.60
CA CYS A 49 8.50 -15.23 -7.38
C CYS A 49 8.72 -14.61 -8.76
N ILE A 50 7.64 -14.33 -9.50
CA ILE A 50 7.70 -13.70 -10.83
C ILE A 50 8.34 -12.31 -10.72
N PHE A 51 7.91 -11.50 -9.76
CA PHE A 51 8.42 -10.15 -9.54
C PHE A 51 9.91 -10.16 -9.17
N THR A 52 10.32 -11.11 -8.32
CA THR A 52 11.74 -11.24 -7.91
C THR A 52 12.62 -11.69 -9.07
N LEU A 53 12.17 -12.66 -9.88
CA LEU A 53 12.91 -13.12 -11.06
C LEU A 53 13.02 -12.02 -12.12
N LEU A 54 11.94 -11.29 -12.39
CA LEU A 54 11.97 -10.15 -13.31
C LEU A 54 12.88 -9.03 -12.79
N GLY A 55 12.81 -8.72 -11.49
CA GLY A 55 13.68 -7.74 -10.85
C GLY A 55 15.16 -8.13 -10.92
N ALA A 56 15.47 -9.43 -10.74
CA ALA A 56 16.82 -9.95 -10.89
C ALA A 56 17.31 -9.91 -12.34
N TYR A 57 16.44 -10.24 -13.31
CA TYR A 57 16.76 -10.21 -14.73
C TYR A 57 16.99 -8.78 -15.24
N TYR A 58 16.21 -7.80 -14.75
CA TYR A 58 16.33 -6.38 -15.09
C TYR A 58 17.05 -5.56 -14.00
N ASN A 59 17.97 -6.20 -13.26
CA ASN A 59 18.72 -5.62 -12.14
C ASN A 59 19.25 -4.22 -12.47
N GLU A 60 19.87 -4.04 -13.63
CA GLU A 60 20.55 -2.81 -14.02
C GLU A 60 19.56 -1.64 -14.16
N ILE A 61 18.37 -1.93 -14.70
CA ILE A 61 17.29 -0.95 -14.86
C ILE A 61 16.76 -0.53 -13.50
N VAL A 62 16.56 -1.50 -12.59
CA VAL A 62 16.09 -1.25 -11.22
C VAL A 62 17.10 -0.39 -10.45
N LEU A 63 18.38 -0.75 -10.51
CA LEU A 63 19.48 0.02 -9.89
C LEU A 63 19.57 1.43 -10.47
N SER A 64 19.50 1.57 -11.79
CA SER A 64 19.50 2.87 -12.46
C SER A 64 18.32 3.73 -12.02
N LEU A 65 17.12 3.15 -11.88
CA LEU A 65 15.94 3.86 -11.42
C LEU A 65 16.08 4.34 -9.98
N VAL A 66 16.64 3.51 -9.09
CA VAL A 66 16.90 3.88 -7.68
C VAL A 66 17.94 5.00 -7.58
N GLN A 67 19.06 4.87 -8.29
CA GLN A 67 20.14 5.87 -8.27
C GLN A 67 19.70 7.22 -8.85
N ASN A 68 18.82 7.18 -9.86
CA ASN A 68 18.34 8.37 -10.55
C ASN A 68 16.96 8.84 -10.06
N PHE A 69 16.44 8.30 -8.95
CA PHE A 69 15.11 8.65 -8.43
C PHE A 69 14.99 10.15 -8.10
N SER A 70 16.10 10.79 -7.71
CA SER A 70 16.13 12.23 -7.44
C SER A 70 15.78 13.09 -8.66
N LEU A 71 16.00 12.60 -9.89
CA LEU A 71 15.65 13.31 -11.12
C LEU A 71 14.15 13.61 -11.22
N ILE A 72 13.29 12.88 -10.52
CA ILE A 72 11.85 13.19 -10.47
C ILE A 72 11.59 14.61 -9.95
N LEU A 73 12.43 15.11 -9.04
CA LEU A 73 12.26 16.43 -8.41
C LEU A 73 12.90 17.55 -9.23
N PHE A 74 13.97 17.25 -9.99
CA PHE A 74 14.79 18.27 -10.64
C PHE A 74 14.62 18.30 -12.17
N LYS A 75 14.34 17.15 -12.81
CA LYS A 75 14.15 16.99 -14.26
C LYS A 75 13.10 15.91 -14.55
N PRO A 76 11.82 16.18 -14.23
CA PRO A 76 10.76 15.17 -14.30
C PRO A 76 10.51 14.63 -15.71
N LEU A 77 10.61 15.46 -16.76
CA LEU A 77 10.45 15.00 -18.14
C LEU A 77 11.51 13.97 -18.53
N LEU A 78 12.78 14.24 -18.23
CA LEU A 78 13.88 13.32 -18.53
C LEU A 78 13.73 12.01 -17.75
N PHE A 79 13.30 12.08 -16.49
CA PHE A 79 13.03 10.90 -15.69
C PHE A 79 11.90 10.05 -16.30
N ILE A 80 10.80 10.69 -16.71
CA ILE A 80 9.69 9.99 -17.35
C ILE A 80 10.16 9.35 -18.66
N GLU A 81 10.81 10.08 -19.56
CA GLU A 81 11.31 9.52 -20.83
C GLU A 81 12.23 8.31 -20.63
N THR A 82 13.06 8.35 -19.59
CA THR A 82 14.03 7.27 -19.31
C THR A 82 13.41 6.06 -18.62
N PHE A 83 12.46 6.27 -17.71
CA PHE A 83 11.94 5.22 -16.82
C PHE A 83 10.44 4.90 -17.02
N PHE A 84 9.75 5.54 -17.95
CA PHE A 84 8.32 5.33 -18.17
C PHE A 84 7.97 3.87 -18.45
N TYR A 85 8.72 3.23 -19.33
CA TYR A 85 8.47 1.84 -19.72
C TYR A 85 8.59 0.84 -18.55
N PRO A 86 9.69 0.82 -17.76
CA PRO A 86 9.77 -0.07 -16.60
C PRO A 86 8.74 0.27 -15.51
N ILE A 87 8.39 1.54 -15.33
CA ILE A 87 7.31 1.96 -14.42
C ILE A 87 5.96 1.40 -14.90
N ALA A 88 5.63 1.56 -16.18
CA ALA A 88 4.38 1.10 -16.77
C ALA A 88 4.24 -0.43 -16.69
N ILE A 89 5.31 -1.19 -16.96
CA ILE A 89 5.31 -2.65 -16.79
C ILE A 89 5.05 -3.03 -15.34
N SER A 90 5.71 -2.37 -14.40
CA SER A 90 5.52 -2.62 -12.97
C SER A 90 4.07 -2.36 -12.54
N PHE A 91 3.48 -1.26 -13.00
CA PHE A 91 2.06 -0.96 -12.75
C PHE A 91 1.13 -2.00 -13.38
N GLY A 92 1.41 -2.46 -14.60
CA GLY A 92 0.64 -3.52 -15.25
C GLY A 92 0.67 -4.83 -14.46
N LEU A 93 1.85 -5.24 -14.00
CA LEU A 93 2.02 -6.45 -13.18
C LEU A 93 1.29 -6.36 -11.84
N ILE A 94 1.37 -5.22 -11.14
CA ILE A 94 0.65 -4.99 -9.88
C ILE A 94 -0.86 -5.00 -10.12
N THR A 95 -1.33 -4.42 -11.22
CA THR A 95 -2.76 -4.38 -11.57
C THR A 95 -3.28 -5.79 -11.86
N LEU A 96 -2.55 -6.57 -12.66
CA LEU A 96 -2.88 -7.97 -12.92
C LEU A 96 -2.94 -8.78 -11.62
N TYR A 97 -1.96 -8.61 -10.74
CA TYR A 97 -1.95 -9.24 -9.43
C TYR A 97 -3.18 -8.89 -8.60
N ALA A 98 -3.54 -7.60 -8.53
CA ALA A 98 -4.73 -7.16 -7.83
C ALA A 98 -6.00 -7.81 -8.39
N MET A 99 -6.14 -7.86 -9.72
CA MET A 99 -7.26 -8.53 -10.38
C MET A 99 -7.33 -10.02 -10.04
N PHE A 100 -6.21 -10.76 -10.15
CA PHE A 100 -6.17 -12.18 -9.81
C PHE A 100 -6.48 -12.44 -8.34
N ARG A 101 -5.98 -11.59 -7.44
CA ARG A 101 -6.20 -11.73 -6.00
C ARG A 101 -7.65 -11.44 -5.61
N GLU A 102 -8.29 -10.49 -6.28
CA GLU A 102 -9.73 -10.21 -6.16
C GLU A 102 -10.58 -11.35 -6.74
N TYR A 103 -10.18 -11.90 -7.89
CA TYR A 103 -10.86 -13.07 -8.49
C TYR A 103 -10.84 -14.28 -7.56
N GLU A 104 -9.68 -14.60 -6.98
CA GLU A 104 -9.59 -15.65 -5.96
C GLU A 104 -10.40 -15.32 -4.71
N PHE A 105 -10.46 -14.05 -4.29
CA PHE A 105 -11.30 -13.66 -3.16
C PHE A 105 -12.78 -13.96 -3.45
N ASN A 106 -13.26 -13.63 -4.65
CA ASN A 106 -14.63 -13.90 -5.05
C ASN A 106 -14.90 -15.40 -5.15
N LEU A 107 -14.06 -16.17 -5.83
CA LEU A 107 -14.24 -17.61 -6.05
C LEU A 107 -14.31 -18.41 -4.73
N PHE A 108 -13.40 -18.13 -3.78
CA PHE A 108 -13.41 -18.77 -2.47
C PHE A 108 -14.48 -18.22 -1.50
N SER A 109 -15.09 -17.07 -1.80
CA SER A 109 -16.20 -16.52 -1.01
C SER A 109 -17.56 -17.11 -1.41
N THR A 110 -17.78 -17.40 -2.70
CA THR A 110 -19.00 -18.05 -3.19
C THR A 110 -19.10 -19.49 -2.71
N ASP A 111 -17.98 -20.21 -2.70
CA ASP A 111 -17.90 -21.62 -2.29
C ASP A 111 -18.22 -21.87 -0.80
N ARG A 112 -18.15 -20.82 0.04
CA ARG A 112 -18.60 -20.88 1.45
C ARG A 112 -20.09 -20.58 1.62
N SER A 113 -20.75 -19.97 0.64
CA SER A 113 -22.17 -19.64 0.72
C SER A 113 -23.08 -20.82 0.38
N GLU A 114 -22.61 -21.80 -0.40
CA GLU A 114 -23.41 -22.95 -0.82
C GLU A 114 -23.41 -24.11 0.20
N LYS A 115 -22.67 -24.00 1.31
CA LYS A 115 -22.62 -25.01 2.38
C LYS A 115 -23.49 -24.67 3.61
N LYS A 116 -24.61 -23.98 3.44
CA LYS A 116 -25.57 -23.74 4.52
C LYS A 116 -26.90 -24.43 4.29
#